data_AF-V7FMS2-F1
#
_entry.id   AF-V7FMS2-F1
#
_cell.length_a   1.000
_cell.length_b   1.000
_cell.length_c   1.000
_cell.angle_alpha   90.00
_cell.angle_beta   90.00
_cell.angle_gamma   90.00
#
_symmetry.space_group_name_H-M   'P 1'
#
loop_
_entity.id
_entity.type
_entity.pdbx_description
1 polymer ?
#
loop_
_entity_poly.entity_id
_entity_poly.type
_entity_poly.pdbx_seq_one_letter_code
_entity_poly.pdbx_strand_id
1 'polypeptide(L)'
;MVAPGYSEGDKKEDLKVLHGMGYAQELSRSMSRFSNFAISFSIICILSGGINSFAQATSSIGGAGAGIGWIVGCMVSGFFALAMAQIASAFPTAGGLYHWASILGNRFTGWLTAWLNLLGLITVLGAINIGTSLFFYGTFGAGLTTDGVAFPAQVVGFVAIITVLQALFNHFGIKLTAMLTDASGFLILGATAVLIVACLVFAPAIDITRLWTFTNYSGDAGGGVFPQSDSMTYLFLLCLLLPVYTITGYDASAHTSEETLRAAHSVPRAIVSSVLWSSLIGWVMLCAIVLAIPDMAAGAKQGWAVFFETMNAILPGWLKTLLYLAILISQFLCGLATVTSASRMLFAFSRDGGMPVGSAGLAKVSPTWRTPVNAIWTAAILEIIYVFFAQFISIGGTNIYTIVVNSTLVFLFLSFTIPIALGMMAFGTAKWPNPGPWNLGAGLFKLFCILSVIGMAIIFYIAIQPPNDKVLYITLGFIVLTAVLWFGFENRRFQGPPIGDQIAKRQAAIKAAEIAVGEAGA
;
A
#
# COMPACT_ATOMS: atom_id res chain seq x y z
N MET A 1 -26.16 -4.22 -17.00
CA MET A 1 -25.99 -3.14 -18.01
C MET A 1 -24.51 -2.93 -18.20
N VAL A 2 -24.04 -3.07 -19.43
CA VAL A 2 -22.63 -2.94 -19.80
C VAL A 2 -22.19 -1.51 -19.56
N ALA A 3 -21.06 -1.30 -18.88
CA ALA A 3 -20.53 0.04 -18.64
C ALA A 3 -20.28 0.77 -19.97
N PRO A 4 -20.60 2.07 -20.08
CA PRO A 4 -20.44 2.81 -21.34
C PRO A 4 -18.99 2.72 -21.83
N GLY A 5 -18.80 2.18 -23.04
CA GLY A 5 -17.49 2.01 -23.69
C GLY A 5 -16.83 0.63 -23.56
N TYR A 6 -17.49 -0.35 -22.93
CA TYR A 6 -17.07 -1.75 -22.93
C TYR A 6 -17.88 -2.55 -23.97
N SER A 7 -17.22 -3.07 -25.00
CA SER A 7 -17.87 -3.82 -26.08
C SER A 7 -17.99 -5.31 -25.75
N GLU A 8 -18.87 -6.01 -26.46
CA GLU A 8 -18.93 -7.48 -26.51
C GLU A 8 -17.55 -8.11 -26.85
N GLY A 9 -16.78 -7.46 -27.72
CA GLY A 9 -15.43 -7.88 -28.09
C GLY A 9 -14.46 -7.83 -26.92
N ASP A 10 -14.48 -6.73 -26.15
CA ASP A 10 -13.65 -6.56 -24.95
C ASP A 10 -14.00 -7.61 -23.89
N LYS A 11 -15.29 -7.91 -23.72
CA LYS A 11 -15.75 -8.94 -22.79
C LYS A 11 -15.20 -10.32 -23.17
N LYS A 12 -15.26 -10.68 -24.45
CA LYS A 12 -14.73 -11.95 -24.96
C LYS A 12 -13.21 -12.03 -24.83
N GLU A 13 -12.50 -10.93 -25.09
CA GLU A 13 -11.05 -10.88 -24.97
C GLU A 13 -10.58 -11.04 -23.52
N ASP A 14 -11.14 -10.27 -22.59
CA ASP A 14 -10.79 -10.39 -21.18
C ASP A 14 -11.19 -11.77 -20.59
N LEU A 15 -12.34 -12.35 -21.01
CA LEU A 15 -12.72 -13.72 -20.63
C LEU A 15 -11.74 -14.75 -21.20
N LYS A 16 -11.35 -14.61 -22.47
CA LYS A 16 -10.36 -15.49 -23.11
C LYS A 16 -9.02 -15.44 -22.39
N VAL A 17 -8.57 -14.25 -21.98
CA VAL A 17 -7.34 -14.06 -21.20
C VAL A 17 -7.47 -14.75 -19.83
N LEU A 18 -8.56 -14.53 -19.11
CA LEU A 18 -8.79 -15.15 -17.79
C LEU A 18 -8.89 -16.68 -17.85
N HIS A 19 -9.67 -17.20 -18.80
CA HIS A 19 -9.82 -18.65 -19.04
C HIS A 19 -8.50 -19.27 -19.52
N GLY A 20 -7.73 -18.54 -20.33
CA GLY A 20 -6.39 -18.95 -20.76
C GLY A 20 -5.39 -19.08 -19.60
N MET A 21 -5.68 -18.43 -18.46
CA MET A 21 -4.92 -18.55 -17.22
C MET A 21 -5.55 -19.55 -16.22
N GLY A 22 -6.63 -20.24 -16.60
CA GLY A 22 -7.26 -21.28 -15.78
C GLY A 22 -8.16 -20.78 -14.66
N TYR A 23 -8.66 -19.55 -14.75
CA TYR A 23 -9.58 -18.98 -13.78
C TYR A 23 -10.97 -18.73 -14.37
N ALA A 24 -11.99 -18.85 -13.51
CA ALA A 24 -13.38 -18.55 -13.82
C ALA A 24 -13.70 -17.09 -13.51
N GLN A 25 -14.66 -16.51 -14.23
CA GLN A 25 -15.19 -15.19 -13.86
C GLN A 25 -16.17 -15.33 -12.68
N GLU A 26 -15.64 -15.35 -11.46
CA GLU A 26 -16.47 -15.45 -10.23
C GLU A 26 -16.84 -14.08 -9.64
N LEU A 27 -16.03 -13.06 -9.89
CA LEU A 27 -16.25 -11.70 -9.41
C LEU A 27 -16.97 -10.85 -10.46
N SER A 28 -17.78 -9.89 -10.01
CA SER A 28 -18.51 -8.99 -10.91
C SER A 28 -17.55 -8.00 -11.57
N ARG A 29 -17.41 -8.04 -12.89
CA ARG A 29 -16.58 -7.08 -13.63
C ARG A 29 -17.31 -5.77 -13.86
N SER A 30 -17.22 -4.87 -12.88
CA SER A 30 -17.90 -3.57 -12.88
C SER A 30 -16.99 -2.37 -12.63
N MET A 31 -15.71 -2.57 -12.29
CA MET A 31 -14.79 -1.46 -12.02
C MET A 31 -14.33 -0.81 -13.32
N SER A 32 -14.55 0.50 -13.40
CA SER A 32 -14.04 1.34 -14.47
C SER A 32 -12.52 1.51 -14.36
N ARG A 33 -11.88 1.99 -15.42
CA ARG A 33 -10.45 2.37 -15.37
C ARG A 33 -10.19 3.43 -14.30
N PHE A 34 -11.09 4.40 -14.13
CA PHE A 34 -10.95 5.43 -13.11
C PHE A 34 -11.05 4.81 -11.71
N SER A 35 -11.98 3.90 -11.48
CA SER A 35 -12.12 3.24 -10.18
C SER A 35 -10.91 2.36 -9.84
N ASN A 36 -10.30 1.70 -10.83
CA ASN A 36 -9.05 0.95 -10.64
C ASN A 36 -7.84 1.86 -10.37
N PHE A 37 -7.81 3.06 -10.93
CA PHE A 37 -6.85 4.10 -10.53
C PHE A 37 -7.14 4.63 -9.12
N ALA A 38 -8.40 4.93 -8.83
CA ALA A 38 -8.84 5.54 -7.58
C ALA A 38 -8.55 4.64 -6.37
N ILE A 39 -8.65 3.31 -6.50
CA ILE A 39 -8.29 2.39 -5.41
C ILE A 39 -6.80 2.47 -5.06
N SER A 40 -5.91 2.46 -6.06
CA SER A 40 -4.47 2.57 -5.83
C SER A 40 -4.10 3.95 -5.30
N PHE A 41 -4.68 5.01 -5.89
CA PHE A 41 -4.49 6.38 -5.44
C PHE A 41 -4.97 6.61 -4.00
N SER A 42 -6.10 5.99 -3.62
CA SER A 42 -6.66 6.09 -2.28
C SER A 42 -5.87 5.33 -1.22
N ILE A 43 -5.17 4.25 -1.59
CA ILE A 43 -4.26 3.57 -0.64
C ILE A 43 -2.96 4.35 -0.47
N ILE A 44 -2.41 4.92 -1.55
CA ILE A 44 -1.21 5.77 -1.48
C ILE A 44 -1.43 7.00 -0.58
N CYS A 45 -2.68 7.51 -0.50
CA CYS A 45 -3.14 8.63 0.32
C CYS A 45 -2.02 9.49 0.95
N ILE A 46 -1.61 10.51 0.22
CA ILE A 46 -0.57 11.46 0.66
C ILE A 46 -0.94 12.19 1.96
N LEU A 47 -2.23 12.36 2.26
CA LEU A 47 -2.71 12.93 3.51
C LEU A 47 -2.60 11.98 4.71
N SER A 48 -2.40 10.69 4.46
CA SER A 48 -2.11 9.68 5.48
C SER A 48 -0.60 9.55 5.66
N GLY A 49 0.07 8.92 4.69
CA GLY A 49 1.51 8.65 4.80
C GLY A 49 2.35 9.91 4.87
N GLY A 50 2.05 10.89 4.01
CA GLY A 50 2.84 12.12 3.90
C GLY A 50 2.80 12.96 5.17
N ILE A 51 1.66 13.02 5.86
CA ILE A 51 1.49 13.77 7.10
C ILE A 51 1.98 12.96 8.30
N ASN A 52 1.54 11.71 8.45
CA ASN A 52 1.86 10.90 9.62
C ASN A 52 3.36 10.54 9.67
N SER A 53 4.04 10.40 8.51
CA SER A 53 5.48 10.16 8.43
C SER A 53 6.33 11.43 8.27
N PHE A 54 5.73 12.62 8.30
CA PHE A 54 6.41 13.88 7.95
C PHE A 54 7.68 14.14 8.79
N ALA A 55 7.65 13.77 10.07
CA ALA A 55 8.77 13.87 10.99
C ALA A 55 10.02 13.12 10.52
N GLN A 56 9.89 12.05 9.75
CA GLN A 56 11.03 11.32 9.20
C GLN A 56 11.88 12.18 8.25
N ALA A 57 11.27 13.17 7.58
CA ALA A 57 11.99 14.12 6.74
C ALA A 57 12.50 15.33 7.53
N THR A 58 11.62 15.98 8.30
CA THR A 58 11.98 17.22 9.01
C THR A 58 12.99 17.00 10.13
N SER A 59 12.87 15.90 10.88
CA SER A 59 13.76 15.56 11.98
C SER A 59 15.03 14.82 11.57
N SER A 60 15.25 14.58 10.27
CA SER A 60 16.52 14.05 9.75
C SER A 60 17.36 15.17 9.13
N ILE A 61 17.02 15.59 7.91
CA ILE A 61 17.77 16.58 7.13
C ILE A 61 17.03 17.92 6.95
N GLY A 62 15.87 18.08 7.59
CA GLY A 62 15.07 19.30 7.53
C GLY A 62 14.26 19.43 6.25
N GLY A 63 14.16 20.66 5.74
CA GLY A 63 13.31 20.99 4.59
C GLY A 63 13.75 20.33 3.28
N ALA A 64 15.05 20.03 3.14
CA ALA A 64 15.59 19.27 2.02
C ALA A 64 14.99 17.85 1.91
N GLY A 65 14.45 17.32 3.01
CA GLY A 65 13.76 16.04 3.00
C GLY A 65 12.46 16.06 2.19
N ALA A 66 11.67 17.14 2.32
CA ALA A 66 10.47 17.32 1.51
C ALA A 66 10.79 17.74 0.07
N GLY A 67 11.82 18.57 -0.13
CA GLY A 67 12.19 19.06 -1.45
C GLY A 67 12.88 18.02 -2.31
N ILE A 68 14.00 17.44 -1.83
CA ILE A 68 14.85 16.51 -2.59
C ILE A 68 14.57 15.06 -2.19
N GLY A 69 14.51 14.78 -0.88
CA GLY A 69 14.31 13.43 -0.35
C GLY A 69 13.03 12.78 -0.89
N TRP A 70 11.93 13.54 -0.94
CA TRP A 70 10.66 13.09 -1.51
C TRP A 70 10.78 12.66 -2.96
N ILE A 71 11.41 13.47 -3.82
CA ILE A 71 11.58 13.16 -5.25
C ILE A 71 12.39 11.86 -5.40
N VAL A 72 13.49 11.73 -4.66
CA VAL A 72 14.36 10.56 -4.72
C VAL A 72 13.63 9.30 -4.27
N GLY A 73 12.89 9.34 -3.17
CA GLY A 73 12.10 8.19 -2.73
C GLY A 73 10.94 7.86 -3.68
N CYS A 74 10.29 8.86 -4.27
CA CYS A 74 9.25 8.64 -5.29
C CYS A 74 9.83 7.98 -6.56
N MET A 75 11.06 8.33 -6.96
CA MET A 75 11.75 7.66 -8.06
C MET A 75 11.98 6.17 -7.75
N VAL A 76 12.39 5.84 -6.52
CA VAL A 76 12.54 4.44 -6.08
C VAL A 76 11.21 3.69 -6.27
N SER A 77 10.10 4.18 -5.70
CA SER A 77 8.78 3.55 -5.90
C SER A 77 8.35 3.53 -7.37
N GLY A 78 8.72 4.54 -8.16
CA GLY A 78 8.49 4.61 -9.60
C GLY A 78 9.16 3.48 -10.39
N PHE A 79 10.37 3.07 -10.01
CA PHE A 79 11.05 1.94 -10.65
C PHE A 79 10.28 0.64 -10.46
N PHE A 80 9.80 0.37 -9.24
CA PHE A 80 8.95 -0.78 -8.94
C PHE A 80 7.65 -0.73 -9.74
N ALA A 81 6.98 0.43 -9.76
CA ALA A 81 5.73 0.63 -10.46
C ALA A 81 5.84 0.36 -11.96
N LEU A 82 6.90 0.85 -12.61
CA LEU A 82 7.15 0.63 -14.04
C LEU A 82 7.45 -0.84 -14.35
N ALA A 83 8.28 -1.49 -13.53
CA ALA A 83 8.58 -2.91 -13.70
C ALA A 83 7.33 -3.79 -13.49
N MET A 84 6.53 -3.49 -12.46
CA MET A 84 5.28 -4.20 -12.18
C MET A 84 4.23 -3.98 -13.25
N ALA A 85 4.11 -2.77 -13.81
CA ALA A 85 3.17 -2.49 -14.89
C ALA A 85 3.44 -3.39 -16.12
N GLN A 86 4.70 -3.61 -16.48
CA GLN A 86 5.06 -4.51 -17.58
C GLN A 86 4.58 -5.96 -17.34
N ILE A 87 4.73 -6.45 -16.11
CA ILE A 87 4.33 -7.81 -15.72
C ILE A 87 2.80 -7.90 -15.61
N ALA A 88 2.16 -6.94 -14.96
CA ALA A 88 0.72 -6.86 -14.75
C ALA A 88 -0.05 -6.81 -16.07
N SER A 89 0.52 -6.17 -17.10
CA SER A 89 -0.07 -6.13 -18.44
C SER A 89 -0.06 -7.50 -19.14
N ALA A 90 0.96 -8.32 -18.89
CA ALA A 90 1.05 -9.66 -19.45
C ALA A 90 0.18 -10.68 -18.69
N PHE A 91 0.04 -10.52 -17.37
CA PHE A 91 -0.65 -11.47 -16.49
C PHE A 91 -1.68 -10.77 -15.58
N PRO A 92 -2.79 -10.23 -16.11
CA PRO A 92 -3.74 -9.41 -15.36
C PRO A 92 -4.72 -10.24 -14.50
N THR A 93 -4.22 -10.92 -13.46
CA THR A 93 -5.02 -11.75 -12.55
C THR A 93 -5.16 -11.18 -11.15
N ALA A 94 -6.27 -11.47 -10.45
CA ALA A 94 -6.52 -10.96 -9.09
C ALA A 94 -5.51 -11.48 -8.05
N GLY A 95 -4.80 -12.57 -8.35
CA GLY A 95 -3.67 -13.03 -7.54
C GLY A 95 -2.42 -12.15 -7.63
N GLY A 96 -2.40 -11.17 -8.54
CA GLY A 96 -1.35 -10.17 -8.70
C GLY A 96 0.06 -10.76 -8.58
N LEU A 97 0.81 -10.24 -7.62
CA LEU A 97 2.22 -10.53 -7.37
C LEU A 97 2.52 -12.03 -7.18
N TYR A 98 1.68 -12.77 -6.44
CA TYR A 98 1.96 -14.19 -6.18
C TYR A 98 1.80 -15.02 -7.45
N HIS A 99 0.83 -14.66 -8.30
CA HIS A 99 0.61 -15.37 -9.54
C HIS A 99 1.76 -15.11 -10.51
N TRP A 100 2.21 -13.86 -10.62
CA TRP A 100 3.39 -13.49 -11.41
C TRP A 100 4.64 -14.25 -10.95
N ALA A 101 4.89 -14.30 -9.64
CA ALA A 101 6.04 -15.02 -9.08
C ALA A 101 5.93 -16.54 -9.28
N SER A 102 4.73 -17.10 -9.34
CA SER A 102 4.50 -18.53 -9.62
C SER A 102 4.73 -18.88 -11.10
N ILE A 103 4.21 -18.07 -12.01
CA ILE A 103 4.34 -18.27 -13.47
C ILE A 103 5.81 -18.11 -13.90
N LEU A 104 6.44 -17.01 -13.47
CA LEU A 104 7.79 -16.65 -13.91
C LEU A 104 8.85 -17.48 -13.18
N GLY A 105 8.61 -17.80 -11.91
CA GLY A 105 9.47 -18.61 -11.07
C GLY A 105 8.97 -20.04 -10.93
N ASN A 106 8.56 -20.37 -9.70
CA ASN A 106 8.08 -21.68 -9.29
C ASN A 106 7.04 -21.56 -8.16
N ARG A 107 6.51 -22.69 -7.70
CA ARG A 107 5.52 -22.73 -6.60
C ARG A 107 5.99 -22.10 -5.28
N PHE A 108 7.28 -22.20 -4.96
CA PHE A 108 7.85 -21.65 -3.73
C PHE A 108 7.92 -20.12 -3.80
N THR A 109 8.43 -19.57 -4.92
CA THR A 109 8.52 -18.12 -5.10
C THR A 109 7.13 -17.49 -5.14
N GLY A 110 6.16 -18.17 -5.73
CA GLY A 110 4.75 -17.81 -5.65
C GLY A 110 4.22 -17.73 -4.22
N TRP A 111 4.34 -18.83 -3.48
CA TRP A 111 3.87 -18.93 -2.10
C TRP A 111 4.54 -17.92 -1.16
N LEU A 112 5.87 -17.77 -1.25
CA LEU A 112 6.63 -16.81 -0.45
C LEU A 112 6.19 -15.37 -0.75
N THR A 113 6.01 -15.04 -2.04
CA THR A 113 5.50 -13.73 -2.47
C THR A 113 4.10 -13.47 -1.91
N ALA A 114 3.24 -14.50 -1.91
CA ALA A 114 1.88 -14.40 -1.36
C ALA A 114 1.91 -14.04 0.13
N TRP A 115 2.72 -14.74 0.93
CA TRP A 115 2.81 -14.47 2.37
C TRP A 115 3.46 -13.12 2.69
N LEU A 116 4.52 -12.76 1.98
CA LEU A 116 5.13 -11.43 2.11
C LEU A 116 4.14 -10.32 1.77
N ASN A 117 3.37 -10.49 0.69
CA ASN A 117 2.36 -9.50 0.30
C ASN A 117 1.21 -9.45 1.31
N LEU A 118 0.69 -10.60 1.75
CA LEU A 118 -0.39 -10.66 2.75
C LEU A 118 0.03 -10.00 4.06
N LEU A 119 1.23 -10.28 4.59
CA LEU A 119 1.74 -9.59 5.78
C LEU A 119 1.97 -8.11 5.52
N GLY A 120 2.51 -7.76 4.36
CA GLY A 120 2.63 -6.37 3.94
C GLY A 120 1.30 -5.63 3.98
N LEU A 121 0.21 -6.25 3.49
CA LEU A 121 -1.14 -5.68 3.50
C LEU A 121 -1.76 -5.61 4.91
N ILE A 122 -1.50 -6.59 5.78
CA ILE A 122 -1.95 -6.55 7.17
C ILE A 122 -1.21 -5.45 7.96
N THR A 123 0.11 -5.38 7.78
CA THR A 123 0.94 -4.38 8.46
C THR A 123 0.65 -2.96 7.95
N VAL A 124 0.42 -2.76 6.64
CA VAL A 124 0.09 -1.43 6.10
C VAL A 124 -1.28 -0.96 6.59
N LEU A 125 -2.27 -1.86 6.69
CA LEU A 125 -3.55 -1.53 7.28
C LEU A 125 -3.38 -1.09 8.74
N GLY A 126 -2.60 -1.84 9.51
CA GLY A 126 -2.22 -1.47 10.88
C GLY A 126 -1.51 -0.12 10.96
N ALA A 127 -0.56 0.15 10.06
CA ALA A 127 0.17 1.42 10.00
C ALA A 127 -0.77 2.60 9.73
N ILE A 128 -1.68 2.45 8.76
CA ILE A 128 -2.68 3.47 8.41
C ILE A 128 -3.61 3.72 9.59
N ASN A 129 -4.12 2.67 10.23
CA ASN A 129 -5.08 2.79 11.32
C ASN A 129 -4.45 3.33 12.61
N ILE A 130 -3.21 2.93 12.94
CA ILE A 130 -2.43 3.55 14.01
C ILE A 130 -2.19 5.03 13.70
N GLY A 131 -1.75 5.35 12.48
CA GLY A 131 -1.56 6.75 12.04
C GLY A 131 -2.85 7.58 12.16
N THR A 132 -3.99 7.00 11.77
CA THR A 132 -5.32 7.63 11.90
C THR A 132 -5.68 7.87 13.36
N SER A 133 -5.38 6.91 14.24
CA SER A 133 -5.57 7.06 15.68
C SER A 133 -4.72 8.18 16.26
N LEU A 134 -3.42 8.20 15.95
CA LEU A 134 -2.50 9.26 16.40
C LEU A 134 -2.91 10.64 15.87
N PHE A 135 -3.35 10.71 14.61
CA PHE A 135 -3.89 11.92 14.02
C PHE A 135 -5.15 12.39 14.77
N PHE A 136 -6.11 11.50 15.00
CA PHE A 136 -7.34 11.82 15.74
C PHE A 136 -7.05 12.37 17.14
N TYR A 137 -6.15 11.72 17.89
CA TYR A 137 -5.79 12.18 19.23
C TYR A 137 -5.00 13.50 19.20
N GLY A 138 -4.12 13.69 18.21
CA GLY A 138 -3.38 14.94 18.03
C GLY A 138 -4.25 16.14 17.66
N THR A 139 -5.39 15.92 16.97
CA THR A 139 -6.27 17.01 16.52
C THR A 139 -7.51 17.22 17.38
N PHE A 140 -8.17 16.15 17.81
CA PHE A 140 -9.47 16.16 18.50
C PHE A 140 -9.40 15.57 19.92
N GLY A 141 -8.23 15.08 20.35
CA GLY A 141 -8.07 14.35 21.61
C GLY A 141 -7.91 15.22 22.86
N ALA A 142 -8.10 16.54 22.77
CA ALA A 142 -8.05 17.43 23.93
C ALA A 142 -9.11 17.02 24.96
N GLY A 143 -8.67 16.53 26.13
CA GLY A 143 -9.54 15.99 27.19
C GLY A 143 -9.82 14.48 27.13
N LEU A 144 -9.40 13.78 26.07
CA LEU A 144 -9.48 12.31 25.95
C LEU A 144 -8.14 11.61 26.23
N THR A 145 -7.07 12.40 26.34
CA THR A 145 -5.69 11.96 26.57
C THR A 145 -5.19 12.53 27.90
N THR A 146 -4.26 11.83 28.54
CA THR A 146 -3.52 12.34 29.70
C THR A 146 -2.20 12.89 29.17
N ASP A 147 -1.90 14.16 29.46
CA ASP A 147 -0.70 14.86 28.96
C ASP A 147 -0.55 14.90 27.41
N GLY A 148 -1.66 14.78 26.67
CA GLY A 148 -1.65 14.83 25.20
C GLY A 148 -1.22 13.53 24.51
N VAL A 149 -0.99 12.45 25.26
CA VAL A 149 -0.57 11.15 24.72
C VAL A 149 -1.68 10.11 24.92
N ALA A 150 -2.05 9.40 23.85
CA ALA A 150 -3.00 8.30 23.92
C ALA A 150 -2.32 7.05 24.51
N PHE A 151 -2.99 6.38 25.46
CA PHE A 151 -2.49 5.12 25.99
C PHE A 151 -2.48 4.04 24.90
N PRO A 152 -1.55 3.08 24.93
CA PRO A 152 -1.53 1.96 23.99
C PRO A 152 -2.90 1.28 23.85
N ALA A 153 -3.59 1.02 24.97
CA ALA A 153 -4.93 0.42 24.96
C ALA A 153 -5.99 1.29 24.24
N GLN A 154 -5.91 2.61 24.33
CA GLN A 154 -6.80 3.53 23.61
C GLN A 154 -6.54 3.45 22.09
N VAL A 155 -5.27 3.36 21.68
CA VAL A 155 -4.89 3.17 20.27
C VAL A 155 -5.43 1.84 19.73
N VAL A 156 -5.29 0.72 20.45
CA VAL A 156 -5.88 -0.57 19.99
C VAL A 156 -7.39 -0.47 19.88
N GLY A 157 -8.05 0.10 20.89
CA GLY A 157 -9.50 0.26 20.89
C GLY A 157 -9.99 1.08 19.69
N PHE A 158 -9.32 2.19 19.42
CA PHE A 158 -9.63 3.03 18.26
C PHE A 158 -9.41 2.28 16.94
N VAL A 159 -8.24 1.64 16.79
CA VAL A 159 -7.90 0.82 15.61
C VAL A 159 -8.96 -0.26 15.39
N ALA A 160 -9.33 -1.01 16.42
CA ALA A 160 -10.35 -2.05 16.33
C ALA A 160 -11.70 -1.50 15.87
N ILE A 161 -12.13 -0.35 16.40
CA ILE A 161 -13.39 0.29 15.99
C ILE A 161 -13.33 0.70 14.52
N ILE A 162 -12.28 1.39 14.08
CA ILE A 162 -12.19 1.85 12.69
C ILE A 162 -12.03 0.69 11.71
N THR A 163 -11.25 -0.35 12.06
CA THR A 163 -11.10 -1.55 11.23
C THR A 163 -12.44 -2.28 11.07
N VAL A 164 -13.22 -2.41 12.15
CA VAL A 164 -14.56 -3.01 12.09
C VAL A 164 -15.49 -2.19 11.19
N LEU A 165 -15.47 -0.87 11.30
CA LEU A 165 -16.25 0.00 10.41
C LEU A 165 -15.82 -0.16 8.94
N GLN A 166 -14.52 -0.15 8.65
CA GLN A 166 -13.97 -0.36 7.31
C GLN A 166 -14.37 -1.74 6.75
N ALA A 167 -14.35 -2.79 7.58
CA ALA A 167 -14.78 -4.13 7.22
C ALA A 167 -16.29 -4.21 6.94
N LEU A 168 -17.12 -3.52 7.74
CA LEU A 168 -18.56 -3.41 7.52
C LEU A 168 -18.88 -2.76 6.17
N PHE A 169 -18.22 -1.64 5.84
CA PHE A 169 -18.40 -1.00 4.53
C PHE A 169 -17.99 -1.91 3.37
N ASN A 170 -16.95 -2.72 3.55
CA ASN A 170 -16.52 -3.72 2.57
C ASN A 170 -17.50 -4.92 2.47
N HIS A 171 -18.19 -5.25 3.56
CA HIS A 171 -19.21 -6.30 3.59
C HIS A 171 -20.45 -5.91 2.79
N PHE A 172 -20.98 -4.69 2.99
CA PHE A 172 -22.26 -4.23 2.40
C PHE A 172 -22.26 -4.04 0.87
N GLY A 173 -21.21 -4.46 0.17
CA GLY A 173 -21.21 -4.73 -1.25
C GLY A 173 -20.29 -3.84 -2.07
N ILE A 174 -19.85 -4.38 -3.21
CA ILE A 174 -18.81 -3.80 -4.08
C ILE A 174 -19.15 -2.42 -4.63
N LYS A 175 -20.44 -2.09 -4.81
CA LYS A 175 -20.89 -0.80 -5.33
C LYS A 175 -20.66 0.34 -4.33
N LEU A 176 -20.88 0.08 -3.04
CA LEU A 176 -20.64 1.05 -1.99
C LEU A 176 -19.14 1.30 -1.84
N THR A 177 -18.35 0.22 -1.83
CA THR A 177 -16.89 0.32 -1.80
C THR A 177 -16.37 1.12 -2.99
N ALA A 178 -16.78 0.79 -4.22
CA ALA A 178 -16.36 1.53 -5.42
C ALA A 178 -16.74 3.01 -5.37
N MET A 179 -17.96 3.34 -4.93
CA MET A 179 -18.40 4.74 -4.77
C MET A 179 -17.56 5.49 -3.74
N LEU A 180 -17.30 4.87 -2.58
CA LEU A 180 -16.49 5.48 -1.52
C LEU A 180 -15.04 5.67 -1.96
N THR A 181 -14.49 4.72 -2.72
CA THR A 181 -13.13 4.79 -3.28
C THR A 181 -13.00 5.85 -4.39
N ASP A 182 -14.03 6.00 -5.23
CA ASP A 182 -14.05 7.07 -6.23
C ASP A 182 -14.15 8.44 -5.54
N ALA A 183 -15.02 8.56 -4.54
CA ALA A 183 -15.17 9.77 -3.74
C ALA A 183 -13.91 10.13 -2.93
N SER A 184 -13.18 9.13 -2.41
CA SER A 184 -11.94 9.37 -1.67
C SER A 184 -10.86 9.98 -2.55
N GLY A 185 -10.76 9.60 -3.82
CA GLY A 185 -9.82 10.22 -4.76
C GLY A 185 -10.06 11.73 -4.89
N PHE A 186 -11.31 12.15 -5.07
CA PHE A 186 -11.66 13.57 -5.13
C PHE A 186 -11.44 14.29 -3.80
N LEU A 187 -11.80 13.65 -2.68
CA LEU A 187 -11.58 14.22 -1.35
C LEU A 187 -10.10 14.44 -1.06
N ILE A 188 -9.24 13.46 -1.35
CA ILE A 188 -7.79 13.56 -1.15
C ILE A 188 -7.23 14.72 -1.97
N LEU A 189 -7.59 14.80 -3.26
CA LEU A 189 -7.13 15.88 -4.14
C LEU A 189 -7.63 17.26 -3.67
N GLY A 190 -8.91 17.38 -3.34
CA GLY A 190 -9.53 18.62 -2.88
C GLY A 190 -8.96 19.10 -1.55
N ALA A 191 -8.89 18.22 -0.56
CA ALA A 191 -8.31 18.53 0.75
C ALA A 191 -6.82 18.89 0.64
N THR A 192 -6.06 18.19 -0.21
CA THR A 192 -4.66 18.54 -0.48
C THR A 192 -4.51 19.90 -1.13
N ALA A 193 -5.35 20.23 -2.12
CA ALA A 193 -5.31 21.54 -2.77
C ALA A 193 -5.61 22.68 -1.79
N VAL A 194 -6.65 22.50 -0.94
CA VAL A 194 -6.97 23.48 0.12
C VAL A 194 -5.82 23.58 1.13
N LEU A 195 -5.20 22.46 1.52
CA LEU A 195 -4.06 22.46 2.43
C LEU A 195 -2.86 23.20 1.86
N ILE A 196 -2.51 22.97 0.58
CA ILE A 196 -1.43 23.67 -0.12
C ILE A 196 -1.67 25.18 -0.11
N VAL A 197 -2.84 25.61 -0.55
CA VAL A 197 -3.18 27.04 -0.62
C VAL A 197 -3.17 27.65 0.77
N ALA A 198 -3.75 26.97 1.77
CA ALA A 198 -3.76 27.43 3.15
C ALA A 198 -2.33 27.60 3.71
N CYS A 199 -1.45 26.61 3.49
CA CYS A 199 -0.06 26.70 3.92
C CYS A 199 0.66 27.88 3.26
N LEU A 200 0.52 28.09 1.96
CA LEU A 200 1.21 29.15 1.24
C LEU A 200 0.67 30.56 1.56
N VAL A 201 -0.64 30.70 1.77
CA VAL A 201 -1.28 31.99 2.07
C VAL A 201 -1.01 32.43 3.50
N PHE A 202 -1.03 31.50 4.46
CA PHE A 202 -0.84 31.79 5.87
C PHE A 202 0.61 31.58 6.34
N ALA A 203 1.54 31.22 5.46
CA ALA A 203 2.95 31.12 5.79
C ALA A 203 3.50 32.47 6.29
N PRO A 204 4.24 32.50 7.41
CA PRO A 204 4.81 33.74 7.94
C PRO A 204 5.88 34.32 7.01
N ALA A 205 6.62 33.45 6.32
CA ALA A 205 7.57 33.81 5.28
C ALA A 205 7.78 32.61 4.34
N ILE A 206 7.94 32.88 3.04
CA ILE A 206 8.23 31.84 2.04
C ILE A 206 9.72 31.91 1.70
N ASP A 207 10.50 31.04 2.31
CA ASP A 207 11.92 30.84 1.99
C ASP A 207 12.12 29.52 1.25
N ILE A 208 12.17 29.61 -0.08
CA ILE A 208 12.30 28.45 -0.98
C ILE A 208 13.64 27.72 -0.75
N THR A 209 14.67 28.43 -0.24
CA THR A 209 15.99 27.82 -0.01
C THR A 209 15.95 26.65 0.97
N ARG A 210 14.93 26.62 1.85
CA ARG A 210 14.70 25.51 2.78
C ARG A 210 14.47 24.17 2.09
N LEU A 211 13.99 24.15 0.85
CA LEU A 211 13.70 22.92 0.10
C LEU A 211 14.96 22.22 -0.43
N TRP A 212 16.12 22.87 -0.41
CA TRP A 212 17.41 22.28 -0.81
C TRP A 212 18.54 22.55 0.18
N THR A 213 18.25 23.16 1.33
CA THR A 213 19.19 23.33 2.42
C THR A 213 19.19 22.09 3.31
N PHE A 214 20.34 21.42 3.39
CA PHE A 214 20.54 20.25 4.23
C PHE A 214 21.01 20.67 5.62
N THR A 215 20.22 20.34 6.64
CA THR A 215 20.55 20.65 8.04
C THR A 215 20.38 19.40 8.88
N ASN A 216 21.37 19.08 9.71
CA ASN A 216 21.31 17.91 10.58
C ASN A 216 20.41 18.21 11.78
N TYR A 217 19.23 17.58 11.82
CA TYR A 217 18.31 17.63 12.95
C TYR A 217 18.25 16.30 13.71
N SER A 218 19.22 15.40 13.56
CA SER A 218 19.21 14.13 14.29
C SER A 218 19.37 14.30 15.81
N GLY A 219 18.91 13.32 16.59
CA GLY A 219 18.96 13.35 18.06
C GLY A 219 17.95 14.33 18.68
N ASP A 220 18.36 15.04 19.73
CA ASP A 220 17.50 15.96 20.49
C ASP A 220 17.00 17.14 19.64
N ALA A 221 17.77 17.54 18.63
CA ALA A 221 17.39 18.61 17.69
C ALA A 221 16.17 18.25 16.83
N GLY A 222 15.89 16.94 16.68
CA GLY A 222 14.80 16.40 15.87
C GLY A 222 13.71 15.74 16.70
N GLY A 223 13.65 16.03 18.00
CA GLY A 223 12.67 15.43 18.90
C GLY A 223 12.86 13.93 19.08
N GLY A 224 14.08 13.41 18.88
CA GLY A 224 14.42 12.00 19.10
C GLY A 224 13.81 11.02 18.09
N VAL A 225 13.36 11.47 16.92
CA VAL A 225 12.82 10.59 15.86
C VAL A 225 13.88 9.61 15.37
N PHE A 226 15.11 10.10 15.15
CA PHE A 226 16.28 9.29 14.88
C PHE A 226 17.38 9.60 15.90
N PRO A 227 18.21 8.61 16.28
CA PRO A 227 19.41 8.84 17.06
C PRO A 227 20.34 9.86 16.38
N GLN A 228 21.15 10.54 17.18
CA GLN A 228 22.15 11.47 16.66
C GLN A 228 23.12 10.72 15.72
N SER A 229 23.42 11.35 14.58
CA SER A 229 24.40 10.84 13.62
C SER A 229 25.13 12.00 12.95
N ASP A 230 26.44 11.85 12.76
CA ASP A 230 27.27 12.84 12.06
C ASP A 230 27.21 12.71 10.53
N SER A 231 26.65 11.61 10.01
CA SER A 231 26.62 11.32 8.57
C SER A 231 25.36 11.91 7.91
N MET A 232 25.53 13.00 7.16
CA MET A 232 24.43 13.61 6.40
C MET A 232 23.86 12.65 5.35
N THR A 233 24.69 11.83 4.70
CA THR A 233 24.25 10.84 3.72
C THR A 233 23.36 9.78 4.37
N TYR A 234 23.71 9.34 5.58
CA TYR A 234 22.91 8.39 6.34
C TYR A 234 21.54 8.99 6.70
N LEU A 235 21.51 10.24 7.20
CA LEU A 235 20.27 10.95 7.50
C LEU A 235 19.41 11.18 6.24
N PHE A 236 20.04 11.46 5.09
CA PHE A 236 19.36 11.55 3.81
C PHE A 236 18.70 10.23 3.41
N LEU A 237 19.38 9.09 3.61
CA LEU A 237 18.79 7.78 3.36
C LEU A 237 17.61 7.49 4.28
N LEU A 238 17.71 7.83 5.58
CA LEU A 238 16.60 7.68 6.53
C LEU A 238 15.39 8.54 6.16
N CYS A 239 15.61 9.74 5.62
CA CYS A 239 14.53 10.59 5.10
C CYS A 239 13.70 9.90 4.01
N LEU A 240 14.27 8.96 3.25
CA LEU A 240 13.55 8.25 2.18
C LEU A 240 12.44 7.34 2.70
N LEU A 241 12.40 7.04 4.01
CA LEU A 241 11.31 6.29 4.62
C LEU A 241 9.94 6.96 4.40
N LEU A 242 9.87 8.30 4.45
CA LEU A 242 8.64 9.08 4.22
C LEU A 242 8.04 8.82 2.83
N PRO A 243 8.73 9.14 1.71
CA PRO A 243 8.18 8.92 0.37
C PRO A 243 7.99 7.45 0.03
N VAL A 244 8.90 6.56 0.45
CA VAL A 244 8.78 5.12 0.13
C VAL A 244 7.55 4.50 0.83
N TYR A 245 7.25 4.91 2.07
CA TYR A 245 6.03 4.48 2.77
C TYR A 245 4.77 5.19 2.29
N THR A 246 4.87 6.44 1.84
CA THR A 246 3.68 7.11 1.31
C THR A 246 3.30 6.54 -0.04
N ILE A 247 4.28 6.35 -0.94
CA ILE A 247 4.06 5.85 -2.29
C ILE A 247 4.14 4.32 -2.32
N THR A 248 3.22 3.67 -1.61
CA THR A 248 2.97 2.21 -1.64
C THR A 248 1.47 1.93 -1.76
N GLY A 249 1.12 0.70 -2.18
CA GLY A 249 -0.27 0.29 -2.40
C GLY A 249 -0.75 0.42 -3.84
N TYR A 250 0.15 0.75 -4.78
CA TYR A 250 -0.15 0.73 -6.21
C TYR A 250 -0.47 -0.68 -6.75
N ASP A 251 -0.11 -1.74 -6.03
CA ASP A 251 -0.47 -3.13 -6.33
C ASP A 251 -1.95 -3.46 -6.10
N ALA A 252 -2.71 -2.61 -5.40
CA ALA A 252 -4.15 -2.78 -5.19
C ALA A 252 -4.97 -2.83 -6.49
N SER A 253 -4.52 -2.11 -7.52
CA SER A 253 -5.10 -2.21 -8.87
C SER A 253 -4.97 -3.62 -9.46
N ALA A 254 -3.92 -4.37 -9.10
CA ALA A 254 -3.72 -5.75 -9.55
C ALA A 254 -4.63 -6.73 -8.79
N HIS A 255 -4.81 -6.54 -7.47
CA HIS A 255 -5.70 -7.38 -6.65
C HIS A 255 -7.17 -7.28 -7.07
N THR A 256 -7.55 -6.18 -7.73
CA THR A 256 -8.90 -5.95 -8.28
C THR A 256 -8.99 -6.17 -9.79
N SER A 257 -8.02 -6.86 -10.41
CA SER A 257 -8.00 -7.01 -11.87
C SER A 257 -9.19 -7.82 -12.41
N GLU A 258 -9.66 -8.85 -11.69
CA GLU A 258 -10.83 -9.67 -12.09
C GLU A 258 -12.14 -8.85 -12.11
N GLU A 259 -12.21 -7.79 -11.30
CA GLU A 259 -13.32 -6.84 -11.22
C GLU A 259 -13.20 -5.69 -12.23
N THR A 260 -12.03 -5.52 -12.87
CA THR A 260 -11.66 -4.37 -13.70
C THR A 260 -11.90 -4.61 -15.19
N LEU A 261 -12.46 -3.61 -15.88
CA LEU A 261 -12.67 -3.63 -17.34
C LEU A 261 -11.36 -3.42 -18.11
N ARG A 262 -11.09 -4.26 -19.13
CA ARG A 262 -9.86 -4.24 -19.94
C ARG A 262 -8.61 -4.34 -19.07
N ALA A 263 -8.56 -5.35 -18.21
CA ALA A 263 -7.58 -5.45 -17.12
C ALA A 263 -6.12 -5.35 -17.61
N ALA A 264 -5.78 -5.98 -18.74
CA ALA A 264 -4.45 -5.95 -19.36
C ALA A 264 -3.94 -4.53 -19.72
N HIS A 265 -4.86 -3.58 -19.91
CA HIS A 265 -4.56 -2.17 -20.21
C HIS A 265 -4.80 -1.23 -19.03
N SER A 266 -5.85 -1.48 -18.25
CA SER A 266 -6.28 -0.59 -17.17
C SER A 266 -5.38 -0.70 -15.95
N VAL A 267 -5.01 -1.93 -15.54
CA VAL A 267 -4.15 -2.19 -14.37
C VAL A 267 -2.76 -1.54 -14.52
N PRO A 268 -1.96 -1.79 -15.58
CA PRO A 268 -0.63 -1.17 -15.69
C PRO A 268 -0.68 0.36 -15.71
N ARG A 269 -1.70 0.94 -16.35
CA ARG A 269 -1.91 2.38 -16.35
C ARG A 269 -2.24 2.91 -14.96
N ALA A 270 -3.11 2.23 -14.22
CA ALA A 270 -3.47 2.61 -12.85
C ALA A 270 -2.27 2.56 -11.90
N ILE A 271 -1.42 1.53 -11.98
CA ILE A 271 -0.16 1.41 -11.23
C ILE A 271 0.71 2.66 -11.47
N VAL A 272 1.05 2.94 -12.72
CA VAL A 272 1.99 4.03 -13.05
C VAL A 272 1.38 5.40 -12.79
N SER A 273 0.12 5.63 -13.15
CA SER A 273 -0.51 6.95 -13.00
C SER A 273 -0.78 7.29 -11.54
N SER A 274 -1.13 6.31 -10.70
CA SER A 274 -1.32 6.54 -9.26
C SER A 274 -0.02 6.96 -8.59
N VAL A 275 1.09 6.29 -8.91
CA VAL A 275 2.42 6.69 -8.44
C VAL A 275 2.80 8.07 -8.94
N LEU A 276 2.63 8.36 -10.24
CA LEU A 276 3.00 9.65 -10.82
C LEU A 276 2.25 10.83 -10.18
N TRP A 277 0.92 10.75 -10.11
CA TRP A 277 0.09 11.83 -9.58
C TRP A 277 0.28 12.01 -8.08
N SER A 278 0.35 10.93 -7.30
CA SER A 278 0.63 11.02 -5.87
C SER A 278 2.03 11.57 -5.58
N SER A 279 3.04 11.21 -6.38
CA SER A 279 4.39 11.75 -6.25
C SER A 279 4.43 13.26 -6.50
N LEU A 280 3.78 13.72 -7.58
CA LEU A 280 3.76 15.14 -7.94
C LEU A 280 2.97 15.98 -6.93
N ILE A 281 1.73 15.57 -6.62
CA ILE A 281 0.84 16.34 -5.75
C ILE A 281 1.34 16.29 -4.30
N GLY A 282 1.83 15.13 -3.85
CA GLY A 282 2.47 14.98 -2.54
C GLY A 282 3.73 15.83 -2.42
N TRP A 283 4.52 15.97 -3.48
CA TRP A 283 5.70 16.85 -3.47
C TRP A 283 5.32 18.30 -3.23
N VAL A 284 4.34 18.82 -3.99
CA VAL A 284 3.85 20.20 -3.83
C VAL A 284 3.26 20.39 -2.42
N MET A 285 2.51 19.42 -1.92
CA MET A 285 1.94 19.44 -0.57
C MET A 285 3.02 19.55 0.51
N LEU A 286 4.03 18.66 0.48
CA LEU A 286 5.07 18.66 1.49
C LEU A 286 5.97 19.90 1.39
N CYS A 287 6.26 20.38 0.19
CA CYS A 287 6.96 21.65 0.01
C CYS A 287 6.16 22.80 0.62
N ALA A 288 4.85 22.88 0.38
CA ALA A 288 3.99 23.91 0.97
C ALA A 288 3.99 23.85 2.50
N ILE A 289 3.91 22.65 3.09
CA ILE A 289 3.98 22.48 4.55
C ILE A 289 5.33 22.95 5.08
N VAL A 290 6.46 22.54 4.49
CA VAL A 290 7.81 22.98 4.90
C VAL A 290 7.99 24.49 4.82
N LEU A 291 7.50 25.11 3.75
CA LEU A 291 7.57 26.56 3.58
C LEU A 291 6.71 27.31 4.60
N ALA A 292 5.66 26.67 5.11
CA ALA A 292 4.79 27.26 6.11
C ALA A 292 5.29 27.09 7.56
N ILE A 293 6.30 26.25 7.80
CA ILE A 293 6.93 26.10 9.12
C ILE A 293 7.56 27.45 9.52
N PRO A 294 7.19 28.05 10.67
CA PRO A 294 7.77 29.34 11.07
C PRO A 294 9.29 29.27 11.25
N ASP A 295 9.76 28.31 12.05
CA ASP A 295 11.17 28.05 12.29
C ASP A 295 11.47 26.55 12.15
N MET A 296 12.42 26.20 11.27
CA MET A 296 12.73 24.80 10.95
C MET A 296 13.35 24.04 12.12
N ALA A 297 14.15 24.70 12.97
CA ALA A 297 14.80 24.03 14.09
C ALA A 297 13.80 23.72 15.22
N ALA A 298 12.95 24.69 15.56
CA ALA A 298 11.84 24.49 16.48
C ALA A 298 10.85 23.44 15.95
N GLY A 299 10.53 23.50 14.65
CA GLY A 299 9.68 22.52 13.99
C GLY A 299 10.26 21.10 14.03
N ALA A 300 11.54 20.92 13.66
CA ALA A 300 12.19 19.61 13.71
C ALA A 300 12.21 19.03 15.14
N LYS A 301 12.40 19.88 16.15
CA LYS A 301 12.39 19.48 17.57
C LYS A 301 11.02 18.98 18.06
N GLN A 302 9.92 19.37 17.40
CA GLN A 302 8.58 18.87 17.69
C GLN A 302 8.36 17.41 17.24
N GLY A 303 9.27 16.85 16.43
CA GLY A 303 9.18 15.47 15.96
C GLY A 303 7.85 15.18 15.27
N TRP A 304 7.13 14.15 15.73
CA TRP A 304 5.83 13.74 15.18
C TRP A 304 4.72 14.80 15.29
N ALA A 305 4.88 15.81 16.15
CA ALA A 305 3.91 16.89 16.32
C ALA A 305 4.09 18.06 15.34
N VAL A 306 5.19 18.09 14.56
CA VAL A 306 5.58 19.23 13.72
C VAL A 306 4.48 19.70 12.77
N PHE A 307 3.69 18.78 12.20
CA PHE A 307 2.56 19.14 11.35
C PHE A 307 1.48 19.89 12.14
N PHE A 308 1.04 19.34 13.29
CA PHE A 308 -0.03 19.93 14.09
C PHE A 308 0.35 21.29 14.66
N GLU A 309 1.58 21.41 15.16
CA GLU A 309 2.10 22.67 15.70
C GLU A 309 2.23 23.74 14.62
N THR A 310 2.71 23.37 13.43
CA THR A 310 2.76 24.31 12.29
C THR A 310 1.35 24.79 11.92
N MET A 311 0.39 23.87 11.78
CA MET A 311 -1.00 24.23 11.46
C MET A 311 -1.67 25.06 12.57
N ASN A 312 -1.36 24.78 13.85
CA ASN A 312 -1.84 25.56 14.99
C ASN A 312 -1.27 26.98 15.01
N ALA A 313 -0.03 27.17 14.56
CA ALA A 313 0.63 28.47 14.55
C ALA A 313 0.14 29.39 13.44
N ILE A 314 -0.19 28.84 12.26
CA ILE A 314 -0.46 29.65 11.07
C ILE A 314 -1.93 29.73 10.67
N LEU A 315 -2.74 28.69 10.92
CA LEU A 315 -4.09 28.62 10.34
C LEU A 315 -5.16 29.22 11.26
N PRO A 316 -6.17 29.89 10.69
CA PRO A 316 -7.36 30.27 11.45
C PRO A 316 -8.12 29.01 11.90
N GLY A 317 -8.68 29.06 13.12
CA GLY A 317 -9.24 27.88 13.80
C GLY A 317 -10.30 27.12 13.00
N TRP A 318 -11.18 27.82 12.28
CA TRP A 318 -12.24 27.17 11.47
C TRP A 318 -11.67 26.39 10.28
N LEU A 319 -10.66 26.95 9.58
CA LEU A 319 -10.04 26.33 8.40
C LEU A 319 -9.21 25.12 8.82
N LYS A 320 -8.47 25.26 9.93
CA LYS A 320 -7.72 24.17 10.55
C LYS A 320 -8.63 22.99 10.87
N THR A 321 -9.75 23.22 11.57
CA THR A 321 -10.71 22.17 11.94
C THR A 321 -11.31 21.50 10.70
N LEU A 322 -11.67 22.27 9.67
CA LEU A 322 -12.19 21.74 8.41
C LEU A 322 -11.15 20.83 7.71
N LEU A 323 -9.90 21.27 7.63
CA LEU A 323 -8.80 20.48 7.06
C LEU A 323 -8.54 19.20 7.86
N TYR A 324 -8.51 19.28 9.19
CA TYR A 324 -8.33 18.11 10.05
C TYR A 324 -9.44 17.08 9.87
N LEU A 325 -10.70 17.52 9.76
CA LEU A 325 -11.82 16.61 9.46
C LEU A 325 -11.67 15.96 8.08
N ALA A 326 -11.32 16.73 7.06
CA ALA A 326 -11.13 16.21 5.70
C ALA A 326 -9.97 15.20 5.61
N ILE A 327 -8.85 15.47 6.32
CA ILE A 327 -7.71 14.56 6.43
C ILE A 327 -8.13 13.28 7.16
N LEU A 328 -8.80 13.38 8.30
CA LEU A 328 -9.26 12.22 9.07
C LEU A 328 -10.16 11.30 8.23
N ILE A 329 -11.12 11.87 7.48
CA ILE A 329 -11.99 11.12 6.57
C ILE A 329 -11.17 10.47 5.46
N SER A 330 -10.18 11.18 4.90
CA SER A 330 -9.28 10.65 3.86
C SER A 330 -8.45 9.46 4.36
N GLN A 331 -7.95 9.52 5.60
CA GLN A 331 -7.21 8.42 6.22
C GLN A 331 -8.12 7.20 6.49
N PHE A 332 -9.36 7.44 6.94
CA PHE A 332 -10.35 6.36 7.09
C PHE A 332 -10.65 5.66 5.76
N LEU A 333 -10.85 6.42 4.68
CA LEU A 333 -11.12 5.86 3.35
C LEU A 333 -9.90 5.13 2.76
N CYS A 334 -8.69 5.58 3.09
CA CYS A 334 -7.44 4.87 2.75
C CYS A 334 -7.39 3.48 3.41
N GLY A 335 -7.72 3.37 4.70
CA GLY A 335 -7.82 2.08 5.38
C GLY A 335 -8.93 1.20 4.80
N LEU A 336 -10.08 1.78 4.44
CA LEU A 336 -11.17 1.07 3.77
C LEU A 336 -10.73 0.42 2.45
N ALA A 337 -10.01 1.16 1.60
CA ALA A 337 -9.46 0.64 0.34
C ALA A 337 -8.39 -0.45 0.59
N THR A 338 -7.62 -0.31 1.67
CA THR A 338 -6.63 -1.31 2.07
C THR A 338 -7.29 -2.63 2.51
N VAL A 339 -8.39 -2.58 3.27
CA VAL A 339 -9.21 -3.77 3.59
C VAL A 339 -9.74 -4.44 2.33
N THR A 340 -10.14 -3.66 1.33
CA THR A 340 -10.53 -4.18 0.01
C THR A 340 -9.37 -4.97 -0.58
N SER A 341 -8.20 -4.35 -0.74
CA SER A 341 -7.00 -5.01 -1.29
C SER A 341 -6.62 -6.30 -0.53
N ALA A 342 -6.49 -6.22 0.79
CA ALA A 342 -6.09 -7.33 1.66
C ALA A 342 -7.06 -8.53 1.56
N SER A 343 -8.37 -8.26 1.53
CA SER A 343 -9.37 -9.32 1.42
C SER A 343 -9.38 -10.00 0.05
N ARG A 344 -9.08 -9.27 -1.04
CA ARG A 344 -9.02 -9.85 -2.40
C ARG A 344 -7.76 -10.69 -2.58
N MET A 345 -6.63 -10.23 -2.06
CA MET A 345 -5.42 -11.05 -1.98
C MET A 345 -5.69 -12.34 -1.20
N LEU A 346 -6.25 -12.22 0.02
CA LEU A 346 -6.51 -13.38 0.89
C LEU A 346 -7.47 -14.38 0.24
N PHE A 347 -8.52 -13.88 -0.44
CA PHE A 347 -9.43 -14.70 -1.23
C PHE A 347 -8.71 -15.44 -2.36
N ALA A 348 -7.93 -14.74 -3.19
CA ALA A 348 -7.23 -15.33 -4.32
C ALA A 348 -6.21 -16.40 -3.86
N PHE A 349 -5.44 -16.09 -2.82
CA PHE A 349 -4.48 -17.02 -2.25
C PHE A 349 -5.16 -18.27 -1.64
N SER A 350 -6.31 -18.08 -1.00
CA SER A 350 -7.11 -19.18 -0.46
C SER A 350 -7.75 -20.05 -1.53
N ARG A 351 -8.15 -19.46 -2.67
CA ARG A 351 -8.71 -20.17 -3.83
C ARG A 351 -7.71 -21.15 -4.43
N ASP A 352 -6.43 -20.80 -4.40
CA ASP A 352 -5.32 -21.67 -4.84
C ASP A 352 -4.78 -22.58 -3.72
N GLY A 353 -5.48 -22.67 -2.58
CA GLY A 353 -5.15 -23.59 -1.50
C GLY A 353 -3.95 -23.16 -0.64
N GLY A 354 -3.49 -21.91 -0.76
CA GLY A 354 -2.29 -21.41 -0.10
C GLY A 354 -2.40 -21.16 1.40
N MET A 355 -3.63 -21.08 1.94
CA MET A 355 -3.85 -20.93 3.38
C MET A 355 -3.81 -22.29 4.10
N PRO A 356 -2.98 -22.44 5.16
CA PRO A 356 -2.81 -23.72 5.86
C PRO A 356 -4.08 -24.14 6.60
N VAL A 357 -4.91 -23.19 7.04
CA VAL A 357 -6.18 -23.48 7.73
C VAL A 357 -7.29 -22.64 7.10
N GLY A 358 -8.48 -23.23 6.92
CA GLY A 358 -9.67 -22.49 6.50
C GLY A 358 -9.71 -22.03 5.05
N SER A 359 -8.77 -22.47 4.18
CA SER A 359 -8.70 -22.07 2.76
C SER A 359 -10.04 -22.20 2.03
N ALA A 360 -10.77 -23.31 2.25
CA ALA A 360 -12.08 -23.54 1.63
C ALA A 360 -13.18 -22.58 2.11
N GLY A 361 -13.06 -22.02 3.31
CA GLY A 361 -13.99 -21.01 3.83
C GLY A 361 -13.65 -19.61 3.33
N LEU A 362 -12.35 -19.29 3.24
CA LEU A 362 -11.84 -18.00 2.77
C LEU A 362 -12.00 -17.80 1.26
N ALA A 363 -11.99 -18.89 0.49
CA ALA A 363 -12.21 -18.90 -0.95
C ALA A 363 -13.70 -18.80 -1.38
N LYS A 364 -14.64 -18.60 -0.45
CA LYS A 364 -16.06 -18.47 -0.79
C LYS A 364 -16.46 -17.01 -1.02
N VAL A 365 -17.15 -16.76 -2.13
CA VAL A 365 -17.83 -15.48 -2.42
C VAL A 365 -19.29 -15.58 -1.97
N SER A 366 -19.80 -14.54 -1.32
CA SER A 366 -21.22 -14.47 -0.96
C SER A 366 -22.09 -14.25 -2.21
N PRO A 367 -23.10 -15.10 -2.49
CA PRO A 367 -24.01 -14.90 -3.63
C PRO A 367 -24.82 -13.59 -3.53
N THR A 368 -25.14 -13.15 -2.31
CA THR A 368 -25.93 -11.95 -2.04
C THR A 368 -25.15 -10.66 -2.31
N TRP A 369 -23.91 -10.60 -1.83
CA TRP A 369 -23.10 -9.36 -1.85
C TRP A 369 -22.03 -9.34 -2.94
N ARG A 370 -21.75 -10.49 -3.57
CA ARG A 370 -20.66 -10.71 -4.54
C ARG A 370 -19.28 -10.30 -4.02
N THR A 371 -19.06 -10.42 -2.71
CA THR A 371 -17.80 -10.12 -2.02
C THR A 371 -17.32 -11.31 -1.18
N PRO A 372 -16.00 -11.44 -0.94
CA PRO A 372 -15.45 -12.52 -0.11
C PRO A 372 -15.55 -12.15 1.38
N VAL A 373 -16.74 -12.28 1.97
CA VAL A 373 -17.05 -11.84 3.35
C VAL A 373 -16.11 -12.45 4.39
N ASN A 374 -15.80 -13.75 4.28
CA ASN A 374 -14.91 -14.42 5.22
C ASN A 374 -13.48 -13.85 5.16
N ALA A 375 -12.99 -13.55 3.95
CA ALA A 375 -11.67 -12.96 3.77
C ALA A 375 -11.60 -11.52 4.31
N ILE A 376 -12.67 -10.73 4.18
CA ILE A 376 -12.78 -9.37 4.74
C ILE A 376 -12.62 -9.41 6.27
N TRP A 377 -13.42 -10.22 6.96
CA TRP A 377 -13.35 -10.30 8.42
C TRP A 377 -12.06 -10.93 8.92
N THR A 378 -11.52 -11.93 8.22
CA THR A 378 -10.22 -12.50 8.59
C THR A 378 -9.10 -11.48 8.45
N ALA A 379 -9.05 -10.68 7.37
CA ALA A 379 -8.06 -9.62 7.23
C ALA A 379 -8.18 -8.57 8.34
N ALA A 380 -9.41 -8.15 8.67
CA ALA A 380 -9.68 -7.22 9.76
C ALA A 380 -9.23 -7.77 11.13
N ILE A 381 -9.58 -9.02 11.46
CA ILE A 381 -9.21 -9.65 12.73
C ILE A 381 -7.68 -9.82 12.82
N LEU A 382 -7.03 -10.24 11.74
CA LEU A 382 -5.57 -10.39 11.70
C LEU A 382 -4.86 -9.06 11.92
N GLU A 383 -5.38 -7.96 11.37
CA GLU A 383 -4.84 -6.62 11.63
C GLU A 383 -5.01 -6.19 13.08
N ILE A 384 -6.19 -6.36 13.67
CA ILE A 384 -6.44 -6.01 15.07
C ILE A 384 -5.50 -6.80 16.00
N ILE A 385 -5.36 -8.10 15.74
CA ILE A 385 -4.44 -8.98 16.48
C ILE A 385 -3.00 -8.51 16.30
N TYR A 386 -2.59 -8.18 15.08
CA TYR A 386 -1.25 -7.68 14.80
C TYR A 386 -0.97 -6.38 15.56
N VAL A 387 -1.87 -5.41 15.51
CA VAL A 387 -1.71 -4.12 16.23
C VAL A 387 -1.67 -4.34 17.74
N PHE A 388 -2.52 -5.23 18.28
CA PHE A 388 -2.48 -5.62 19.68
C PHE A 388 -1.11 -6.19 20.08
N PHE A 389 -0.55 -7.12 19.29
CA PHE A 389 0.77 -7.69 19.57
C PHE A 389 1.93 -6.70 19.35
N ALA A 390 1.81 -5.81 18.36
CA ALA A 390 2.82 -4.79 18.07
C ALA A 390 3.06 -3.86 19.27
N GLN A 391 2.05 -3.66 20.13
CA GLN A 391 2.20 -2.85 21.35
C GLN A 391 3.20 -3.45 22.34
N PHE A 392 3.24 -4.78 22.47
CA PHE A 392 4.17 -5.47 23.37
C PHE A 392 5.61 -5.49 22.82
N ILE A 393 5.79 -5.28 21.51
CA ILE A 393 7.10 -5.16 20.88
C ILE A 393 7.70 -3.76 21.12
N SER A 394 6.86 -2.75 21.37
CA SER A 394 7.24 -1.34 21.55
C SER A 394 8.05 -1.04 22.83
N ILE A 395 8.48 -2.04 23.61
CA ILE A 395 9.22 -1.88 24.87
C ILE A 395 10.59 -1.23 24.59
N GLY A 396 10.81 -0.01 25.10
CA GLY A 396 12.09 0.73 24.96
C GLY A 396 11.99 2.14 24.38
N GLY A 397 10.80 2.72 24.22
CA GLY A 397 10.61 4.12 23.79
C GLY A 397 10.53 4.34 22.27
N THR A 398 10.70 3.30 21.45
CA THR A 398 10.45 3.38 19.99
C THR A 398 8.96 3.55 19.71
N ASN A 399 8.61 4.43 18.77
CA ASN A 399 7.23 4.67 18.35
C ASN A 399 6.66 3.42 17.63
N ILE A 400 5.51 2.89 18.11
CA ILE A 400 4.83 1.75 17.48
C ILE A 400 4.56 1.97 16.00
N TYR A 401 4.24 3.21 15.60
CA TYR A 401 3.99 3.58 14.22
C TYR A 401 5.21 3.29 13.34
N THR A 402 6.42 3.67 13.76
CA THR A 402 7.63 3.49 12.93
C THR A 402 8.00 2.02 12.75
N ILE A 403 7.86 1.20 13.79
CA ILE A 403 8.14 -0.24 13.71
C ILE A 403 7.18 -0.90 12.71
N VAL A 404 5.89 -0.56 12.78
CA VAL A 404 4.87 -1.12 11.89
C VAL A 404 5.11 -0.66 10.45
N VAL A 405 5.31 0.64 10.23
CA VAL A 405 5.66 1.25 8.93
C VAL A 405 6.87 0.57 8.30
N ASN A 406 7.97 0.42 9.04
CA ASN A 406 9.19 -0.18 8.50
C ASN A 406 9.03 -1.68 8.22
N SER A 407 8.26 -2.39 9.04
CA SER A 407 7.92 -3.80 8.78
C SER A 407 7.11 -3.93 7.49
N THR A 408 6.14 -3.04 7.28
CA THR A 408 5.38 -2.94 6.02
C THR A 408 6.27 -2.74 4.82
N LEU A 409 7.21 -1.78 4.89
CA LEU A 409 8.14 -1.50 3.81
C LEU A 409 8.92 -2.74 3.41
N VAL A 410 9.47 -3.47 4.39
CA VAL A 410 10.22 -4.69 4.12
C VAL A 410 9.35 -5.76 3.47
N PHE A 411 8.18 -6.06 4.03
CA PHE A 411 7.34 -7.14 3.51
C PHE A 411 6.73 -6.85 2.14
N LEU A 412 6.18 -5.64 1.93
CA LEU A 412 5.60 -5.26 0.64
C LEU A 412 6.67 -5.18 -0.45
N PHE A 413 7.78 -4.47 -0.23
CA PHE A 413 8.78 -4.32 -1.28
C PHE A 413 9.54 -5.62 -1.57
N LEU A 414 9.72 -6.52 -0.59
CA LEU A 414 10.21 -7.87 -0.88
C LEU A 414 9.21 -8.63 -1.77
N SER A 415 7.90 -8.51 -1.49
CA SER A 415 6.86 -9.11 -2.32
C SER A 415 6.84 -8.56 -3.75
N PHE A 416 7.23 -7.30 -3.96
CA PHE A 416 7.36 -6.70 -5.28
C PHE A 416 8.65 -7.16 -5.99
N THR A 417 9.75 -7.25 -5.24
CA THR A 417 11.08 -7.55 -5.78
C THR A 417 11.16 -8.97 -6.37
N ILE A 418 10.52 -9.95 -5.74
CA ILE A 418 10.56 -11.36 -6.20
C ILE A 418 10.03 -11.50 -7.65
N PRO A 419 8.78 -11.13 -7.99
CA PRO A 419 8.29 -11.23 -9.35
C PRO A 419 9.03 -10.31 -10.33
N ILE A 420 9.55 -9.16 -9.88
CA ILE A 420 10.37 -8.28 -10.73
C ILE A 420 11.68 -8.97 -11.13
N ALA A 421 12.40 -9.56 -10.19
CA ALA A 421 13.66 -10.26 -10.44
C ALA A 421 13.43 -11.50 -11.32
N LEU A 422 12.37 -12.26 -11.06
CA LEU A 422 11.97 -13.40 -11.88
C LEU A 422 11.56 -12.97 -13.29
N GLY A 423 10.79 -11.89 -13.42
CA GLY A 423 10.40 -11.30 -14.69
C GLY A 423 11.60 -10.88 -15.53
N MET A 424 12.61 -10.27 -14.91
CA MET A 424 13.87 -9.92 -15.58
C MET A 424 14.56 -11.13 -16.22
N MET A 425 14.58 -12.27 -15.52
CA MET A 425 15.18 -13.52 -15.99
C MET A 425 14.29 -14.25 -17.02
N ALA A 426 12.97 -14.14 -16.89
CA ALA A 426 12.01 -14.83 -17.73
C ALA A 426 11.68 -14.09 -19.03
N PHE A 427 11.90 -12.77 -19.11
CA PHE A 427 11.56 -11.96 -20.28
C PHE A 427 12.34 -12.41 -21.51
N GLY A 428 11.61 -12.85 -22.56
CA GLY A 428 12.19 -13.38 -23.79
C GLY A 428 12.54 -14.87 -23.74
N THR A 429 12.18 -15.57 -22.66
CA THR A 429 12.29 -17.03 -22.56
C THR A 429 10.96 -17.72 -22.90
N ALA A 430 10.93 -19.06 -22.95
CA ALA A 430 9.70 -19.83 -23.16
C ALA A 430 8.61 -19.56 -22.11
N LYS A 431 8.97 -19.12 -20.90
CA LYS A 431 8.00 -18.77 -19.84
C LYS A 431 7.29 -17.45 -20.08
N TRP A 432 7.95 -16.51 -20.77
CA TRP A 432 7.37 -15.21 -21.11
C TRP A 432 7.89 -14.73 -22.47
N PRO A 433 7.37 -15.31 -23.56
CA PRO A 433 7.89 -15.05 -24.90
C PRO A 433 7.46 -13.67 -25.43
N ASN A 434 6.23 -13.24 -25.11
CA ASN A 434 5.65 -12.00 -25.62
C ASN A 434 5.25 -11.05 -24.47
N PRO A 435 5.59 -9.76 -24.55
CA PRO A 435 5.09 -8.76 -23.60
C PRO A 435 3.58 -8.57 -23.74
N GLY A 436 2.94 -8.09 -22.66
CA GLY A 436 1.56 -7.61 -22.72
C GLY A 436 1.42 -6.31 -23.52
N PRO A 437 0.19 -5.77 -23.64
CA PRO A 437 -0.06 -4.54 -24.40
C PRO A 437 0.71 -3.31 -23.92
N TRP A 438 1.06 -3.25 -22.63
CA TRP A 438 2.04 -2.30 -22.10
C TRP A 438 3.44 -2.87 -22.32
N ASN A 439 4.24 -2.23 -23.17
CA ASN A 439 5.58 -2.70 -23.52
C ASN A 439 6.62 -1.57 -23.43
N LEU A 440 7.47 -1.64 -22.40
CA LEU A 440 8.62 -0.76 -22.19
C LEU A 440 9.83 -1.15 -23.07
N GLY A 441 9.78 -2.33 -23.71
CA GLY A 441 10.93 -2.94 -24.36
C GLY A 441 11.88 -3.60 -23.37
N ALA A 442 12.68 -4.56 -23.86
CA ALA A 442 13.54 -5.39 -23.03
C ALA A 442 14.58 -4.58 -22.23
N GLY A 443 15.17 -3.55 -22.85
CA GLY A 443 16.22 -2.74 -22.24
C GLY A 443 15.72 -1.94 -21.03
N LEU A 444 14.67 -1.13 -21.22
CA LEU A 444 14.10 -0.33 -20.14
C LEU A 444 13.48 -1.20 -19.05
N PHE A 445 12.80 -2.29 -19.41
CA PHE A 445 12.27 -3.22 -18.42
C PHE A 445 13.37 -3.79 -17.52
N LYS A 446 14.46 -4.31 -18.09
CA LYS A 446 15.59 -4.85 -17.31
C LYS A 446 16.28 -3.77 -16.46
N LEU A 447 16.40 -2.54 -16.96
CA LEU A 447 16.92 -1.42 -16.19
C LEU A 447 16.07 -1.16 -14.95
N PHE A 448 14.75 -1.03 -15.10
CA PHE A 448 13.85 -0.82 -13.96
C PHE A 448 13.82 -2.01 -13.00
N CYS A 449 13.99 -3.24 -13.47
CA CYS A 449 14.18 -4.41 -12.61
C CYS A 449 15.43 -4.29 -11.73
N ILE A 450 16.58 -3.95 -12.32
CA ILE A 450 17.84 -3.78 -11.59
C ILE A 450 17.71 -2.64 -10.57
N LEU A 451 17.15 -1.49 -10.98
CA LEU A 451 16.95 -0.35 -10.10
C LEU A 451 15.98 -0.66 -8.96
N SER A 452 14.96 -1.49 -9.19
CA SER A 452 14.06 -1.96 -8.13
C SER A 452 14.78 -2.87 -7.13
N VAL A 453 15.64 -3.78 -7.59
CA VAL A 453 16.45 -4.63 -6.68
C VAL A 453 17.40 -3.79 -5.82
N ILE A 454 18.06 -2.78 -6.42
CA ILE A 454 18.89 -1.83 -5.68
C ILE A 454 18.03 -1.02 -4.70
N GLY A 455 16.86 -0.55 -5.15
CA GLY A 455 15.88 0.15 -4.31
C GLY A 455 15.46 -0.70 -3.10
N MET A 456 15.19 -1.98 -3.29
CA MET A 456 14.89 -2.91 -2.20
C MET A 456 16.05 -3.01 -1.21
N ALA A 457 17.29 -3.10 -1.68
CA ALA A 457 18.45 -3.14 -0.79
C ALA A 457 18.58 -1.86 0.05
N ILE A 458 18.32 -0.69 -0.56
CA ILE A 458 18.27 0.60 0.15
C ILE A 458 17.15 0.60 1.19
N ILE A 459 15.93 0.23 0.80
CA ILE A 459 14.75 0.17 1.68
C ILE A 459 15.00 -0.77 2.86
N PHE A 460 15.55 -1.95 2.60
CA PHE A 460 15.89 -2.92 3.64
C PHE A 460 16.93 -2.34 4.61
N TYR A 461 17.99 -1.72 4.07
CA TYR A 461 19.01 -1.08 4.89
C TYR A 461 18.40 -0.01 5.80
N ILE A 462 17.61 0.94 5.28
CA ILE A 462 17.05 2.04 6.09
C ILE A 462 15.96 1.59 7.07
N ALA A 463 15.19 0.55 6.73
CA ALA A 463 14.08 0.07 7.56
C ALA A 463 14.54 -0.60 8.87
N ILE A 464 15.76 -1.16 8.88
CA ILE A 464 16.35 -1.85 10.04
C ILE A 464 17.27 -0.97 10.88
N GLN A 465 17.48 0.29 10.50
CA GLN A 465 18.37 1.18 11.25
C GLN A 465 17.76 1.61 12.58
N PRO A 466 18.60 1.88 13.61
CA PRO A 466 18.14 2.43 14.88
C PRO A 466 17.23 3.67 14.69
N PRO A 467 16.08 3.75 15.39
CA PRO A 467 15.63 2.92 16.51
C PRO A 467 14.78 1.69 16.12
N ASN A 468 14.86 1.24 14.86
CA ASN A 468 14.00 0.22 14.26
C ASN A 468 14.73 -1.13 14.02
N ASP A 469 15.79 -1.40 14.76
CA ASP A 469 16.58 -2.66 14.71
C ASP A 469 15.70 -3.91 14.91
N LYS A 470 14.60 -3.77 15.66
CA LYS A 470 13.59 -4.82 15.86
C LYS A 470 12.97 -5.34 14.56
N VAL A 471 12.90 -4.52 13.52
CA VAL A 471 12.36 -4.92 12.21
C VAL A 471 13.21 -6.03 11.59
N LEU A 472 14.52 -6.04 11.83
CA LEU A 472 15.40 -7.11 11.38
C LEU A 472 15.01 -8.45 12.03
N TYR A 473 14.82 -8.47 13.35
CA TYR A 473 14.43 -9.68 14.08
C TYR A 473 13.05 -10.18 13.66
N ILE A 474 12.08 -9.27 13.45
CA ILE A 474 10.75 -9.60 12.94
C ILE A 474 10.86 -10.24 11.54
N THR A 475 11.65 -9.64 10.66
CA THR A 475 11.84 -10.13 9.28
C THR A 475 12.52 -11.50 9.27
N LEU A 476 13.60 -11.66 10.03
CA LEU A 476 14.32 -12.94 10.13
C LEU A 476 13.44 -14.03 10.76
N GLY A 477 12.72 -13.71 11.83
CA GLY A 477 11.77 -14.63 12.46
C GLY A 477 10.69 -15.09 11.47
N PHE A 478 10.19 -14.18 10.63
CA PHE A 478 9.24 -14.53 9.58
C PHE A 478 9.86 -15.39 8.47
N ILE A 479 11.08 -15.09 8.00
CA ILE A 479 11.77 -15.91 7.01
C ILE A 479 12.00 -17.34 7.55
N VAL A 480 12.40 -17.46 8.81
CA VAL A 480 12.57 -18.77 9.46
C VAL A 480 11.21 -19.49 9.57
N LEU A 481 10.16 -18.79 10.02
CA LEU A 481 8.82 -19.37 10.15
C LEU A 481 8.29 -19.86 8.79
N THR A 482 8.42 -19.06 7.75
CA THR A 482 8.00 -19.44 6.39
C THR A 482 8.82 -20.61 5.84
N ALA A 483 10.13 -20.65 6.09
CA ALA A 483 10.94 -21.81 5.74
C ALA A 483 10.46 -23.07 6.47
N VAL A 484 10.20 -23.01 7.78
CA VAL A 484 9.68 -24.13 8.57
C VAL A 484 8.32 -24.59 8.05
N LEU A 485 7.39 -23.67 7.79
CA LEU A 485 6.07 -24.00 7.27
C LEU A 485 6.14 -24.60 5.87
N TRP A 486 7.01 -24.07 5.00
CA TRP A 486 7.20 -24.58 3.65
C TRP A 486 7.78 -26.00 3.65
N PHE A 487 8.94 -26.18 4.29
CA PHE A 487 9.64 -27.48 4.28
C PHE A 487 8.92 -28.53 5.15
N GLY A 488 8.22 -28.10 6.20
CA GLY A 488 7.48 -28.99 7.09
C GLY A 488 6.14 -29.47 6.51
N PHE A 489 5.37 -28.58 5.90
CA PHE A 489 3.97 -28.87 5.54
C PHE A 489 3.61 -28.48 4.10
N GLU A 490 3.93 -27.25 3.70
CA GLU A 490 3.28 -26.63 2.55
C GLU A 490 3.86 -27.09 1.21
N ASN A 491 5.13 -27.50 1.16
CA ASN A 491 5.76 -28.07 -0.05
C ASN A 491 5.04 -29.36 -0.55
N ARG A 492 4.25 -30.01 0.32
CA ARG A 492 3.44 -31.19 0.00
C ARG A 492 1.99 -30.85 -0.34
N ARG A 493 1.51 -29.68 0.06
CA ARG A 493 0.10 -29.26 -0.05
C ARG A 493 -0.13 -28.23 -1.16
N PHE A 494 0.73 -27.23 -1.26
CA PHE A 494 0.59 -26.14 -2.21
C PHE A 494 0.88 -26.62 -3.63
N GLN A 495 -0.16 -26.63 -4.46
CA GLN A 495 -0.05 -26.94 -5.88
C GLN A 495 0.27 -25.70 -6.72
N GLY A 496 0.10 -24.50 -6.16
CA GLY A 496 0.24 -23.25 -6.88
C GLY A 496 -0.98 -22.92 -7.75
N PRO A 497 -0.95 -21.74 -8.42
CA PRO A 497 -1.92 -21.41 -9.45
C PRO A 497 -1.87 -22.42 -10.59
N PRO A 498 -2.98 -22.67 -11.31
CA PRO A 498 -3.03 -23.67 -12.36
C PRO A 498 -2.15 -23.26 -13.54
N ILE A 499 -1.15 -24.07 -13.87
CA ILE A 499 -0.25 -23.86 -15.02
C ILE A 499 -0.33 -25.07 -15.96
N GLY A 500 -0.32 -24.82 -17.27
CA GLY A 500 -0.27 -25.87 -18.30
C GLY A 500 -1.49 -26.81 -18.27
N ASP A 501 -1.26 -28.12 -18.19
CA ASP A 501 -2.33 -29.14 -18.26
C ASP A 501 -3.40 -29.02 -17.17
N GLN A 502 -3.09 -28.37 -16.04
CA GLN A 502 -4.08 -28.11 -14.99
C GLN A 502 -5.15 -27.09 -15.41
N ILE A 503 -4.81 -26.15 -16.30
CA ILE A 503 -5.75 -25.18 -16.88
C ILE A 503 -6.81 -25.93 -17.69
N ALA A 504 -6.37 -26.88 -18.52
CA ALA A 504 -7.27 -27.73 -19.31
C ALA A 504 -8.19 -28.58 -18.43
N LYS A 505 -7.68 -29.14 -17.32
CA LYS A 505 -8.47 -29.93 -16.37
C LYS A 505 -9.48 -29.10 -15.57
N ARG A 506 -9.22 -27.81 -15.34
CA ARG A 506 -10.12 -26.91 -14.60
C ARG A 506 -11.23 -26.31 -15.45
N GLN A 507 -11.23 -26.43 -16.78
CA GLN A 507 -12.29 -25.83 -17.62
C GLN A 507 -13.71 -26.29 -17.25
N ALA A 508 -13.90 -27.56 -16.85
CA ALA A 508 -15.19 -28.05 -16.41
C ALA A 508 -15.62 -27.44 -15.06
N ALA A 509 -14.68 -27.25 -14.13
CA ALA A 509 -14.93 -26.61 -12.84
C ALA A 509 -15.18 -25.09 -13.00
N ILE A 510 -14.47 -24.44 -13.93
CA ILE A 510 -14.68 -23.03 -14.29
C ILE A 510 -16.12 -22.81 -14.74
N LYS A 511 -16.59 -23.64 -15.67
CA LYS A 511 -17.97 -23.56 -16.17
C LYS A 511 -19.00 -23.78 -15.07
N ALA A 512 -18.74 -24.70 -14.12
CA ALA A 512 -19.63 -24.94 -12.98
C ALA A 512 -19.68 -23.76 -11.99
N ALA A 513 -18.54 -23.11 -11.74
CA ALA A 513 -18.46 -21.92 -10.88
C ALA A 513 -19.20 -20.72 -11.51
N GLU A 514 -19.04 -20.49 -12.82
CA GLU A 514 -19.75 -19.41 -13.54
C GLU A 514 -21.28 -19.61 -13.56
N ILE A 515 -21.74 -20.87 -13.64
CA ILE A 515 -23.16 -21.22 -13.51
C ILE A 515 -23.65 -20.92 -12.09
N ALA A 516 -22.86 -21.22 -11.05
CA ALA A 516 -23.25 -20.99 -9.66
C ALA A 516 -23.36 -19.50 -9.29
N VAL A 517 -22.62 -18.61 -9.95
CA VAL A 517 -22.66 -17.15 -9.72
C VAL A 517 -23.65 -16.43 -10.66
N GLY A 518 -24.24 -17.15 -11.62
CA GLY A 518 -25.37 -16.66 -12.44
C GLY A 518 -24.99 -15.80 -13.64
N GLU A 519 -23.77 -15.94 -14.20
CA GLU A 519 -23.42 -15.25 -15.45
C GLU A 519 -23.84 -16.00 -16.72
N ALA A 520 -24.28 -17.26 -16.60
CA ALA A 520 -24.91 -17.98 -17.71
C ALA A 520 -26.41 -17.62 -17.82
N GLY A 521 -26.70 -16.42 -18.33
CA GLY A 521 -28.07 -15.96 -18.48
C GLY A 521 -28.25 -14.61 -19.20
N ALA A 522 -27.44 -14.32 -20.22
CA ALA A 522 -27.77 -13.44 -21.35
C ALA A 522 -26.73 -13.61 -22.47
#